data_AF-A0A212CKH9-F1
#
_entry.id   AF-A0A212CKH9-F1
#
_cell.length_a   1.000
_cell.length_b   1.000
_cell.length_c   1.000
_cell.angle_alpha   90.00
_cell.angle_beta   90.00
_cell.angle_gamma   90.00
#
_symmetry.space_group_name_H-M   'P 1'
#
loop_
_entity.id
_entity.type
_entity.pdbx_description
1 polymer ?
#
loop_
_entity_poly.entity_id
_entity_poly.type
_entity_poly.pdbx_seq_one_letter_code
_entity_poly.pdbx_strand_id
1 'polypeptide(L)'
;ILYALPEGERALQGSIQDLCVKWWERGLLAKENMGKTAFVMLLRRSLRTKTGADICRLWRIHQALYCFDYHSEESREIKDMLLECFINGRRFLSSLFSWNINFIKMIHGTIKNQLQGLPKSLMVHIAEIYFRAWKKASGKIMEAIENDCIQDFMYHGVHLPRRSPVHPRVRKVLSYFHHQKEVRQGVEEMLYKLYKPILWRGLKARNSEVRSNAALLFVEAFPIRHPGFNAIEMDSEIQKQFEEL
;
A
#
# COMPACT_ATOMS: atom_id res chain seq x y z
N ILE A 1 -29.41 8.28 1.97
CA ILE A 1 -29.18 9.34 2.98
C ILE A 1 -28.11 10.33 2.51
N LEU A 2 -26.90 9.86 2.16
CA LEU A 2 -25.78 10.74 1.77
C LEU A 2 -26.01 11.65 0.55
N TYR A 3 -26.79 11.20 -0.43
CA TYR A 3 -27.09 11.98 -1.65
C TYR A 3 -28.23 13.00 -1.49
N ALA A 4 -28.88 13.04 -0.32
CA ALA A 4 -30.12 13.80 -0.11
C ALA A 4 -29.97 15.04 0.80
N LEU A 5 -28.79 15.27 1.38
CA LEU A 5 -28.58 16.34 2.36
C LEU A 5 -27.67 17.45 1.81
N PRO A 6 -28.18 18.68 1.62
CA PRO A 6 -27.41 19.83 1.16
C PRO A 6 -26.22 20.16 2.08
N GLU A 7 -25.18 20.79 1.53
CA GLU A 7 -24.00 21.23 2.31
C GLU A 7 -24.32 22.31 3.38
N GLY A 8 -25.49 22.96 3.27
CA GLY A 8 -25.97 23.95 4.23
C GLY A 8 -26.37 23.38 5.60
N GLU A 9 -26.70 22.09 5.70
CA GLU A 9 -27.23 21.48 6.94
C GLU A 9 -26.17 20.74 7.76
N ARG A 10 -25.06 21.42 8.08
CA ARG A 10 -23.92 20.80 8.79
C ARG A 10 -24.30 20.21 10.15
N ALA A 11 -25.24 20.83 10.86
CA ALA A 11 -25.69 20.34 12.16
C ALA A 11 -26.38 18.97 12.03
N LEU A 12 -27.29 18.84 11.05
CA LEU A 12 -28.00 17.58 10.79
C LEU A 12 -27.05 16.49 10.27
N GLN A 13 -26.13 16.85 9.37
CA GLN A 13 -25.08 15.92 8.93
C GLN A 13 -24.23 15.42 10.11
N GLY A 14 -23.92 16.28 11.07
CA GLY A 14 -23.23 15.92 12.31
C GLY A 14 -24.04 14.92 13.15
N SER A 15 -25.33 15.20 13.38
CA SER A 15 -26.22 14.31 14.14
C SER A 15 -26.39 12.94 13.46
N ILE A 16 -26.51 12.90 12.14
CA ILE A 16 -26.62 11.66 11.37
C ILE A 16 -25.30 10.88 11.45
N GLN A 17 -24.16 11.54 11.29
CA GLN A 17 -22.85 10.91 11.44
C GLN A 17 -22.70 10.27 12.82
N ASP A 18 -23.00 11.00 13.90
CA ASP A 18 -22.90 10.49 15.26
C ASP A 18 -23.89 9.33 15.53
N LEU A 19 -25.09 9.38 14.95
CA LEU A 19 -26.05 8.29 15.01
C LEU A 19 -25.50 7.03 14.32
N CYS A 20 -25.00 7.14 13.09
CA CYS A 20 -24.44 6.01 12.36
C CYS A 20 -23.20 5.42 13.05
N VAL A 21 -22.35 6.25 13.65
CA VAL A 21 -21.20 5.79 14.46
C VAL A 21 -21.69 5.02 15.68
N LYS A 22 -22.63 5.55 16.45
CA LYS A 22 -23.19 4.84 17.62
C LYS A 22 -23.89 3.54 17.21
N TRP A 23 -24.55 3.52 16.07
CA TRP A 23 -25.22 2.33 15.52
C TRP A 23 -24.22 1.22 15.21
N TRP A 24 -23.09 1.59 14.60
CA TRP A 24 -21.96 0.71 14.34
C TRP A 24 -21.35 0.17 15.63
N GLU A 25 -21.02 1.06 16.57
CA GLU A 25 -20.38 0.71 17.85
C GLU A 25 -21.25 -0.22 18.71
N ARG A 26 -22.58 -0.06 18.65
CA ARG A 26 -23.54 -0.91 19.38
C ARG A 26 -23.87 -2.22 18.66
N GLY A 27 -23.34 -2.43 17.45
CA GLY A 27 -23.55 -3.67 16.71
C GLY A 27 -25.02 -3.96 16.36
N LEU A 28 -25.82 -2.92 16.15
CA LEU A 28 -27.26 -3.05 15.89
C LEU A 28 -27.55 -3.70 14.53
N LEU A 29 -28.84 -4.01 14.27
CA LEU A 29 -29.28 -4.59 13.00
C LEU A 29 -28.80 -3.76 11.80
N ALA A 30 -28.31 -4.46 10.76
CA ALA A 30 -27.74 -3.87 9.55
C ALA A 30 -26.63 -2.83 9.81
N LYS A 31 -25.81 -3.04 10.87
CA LYS A 31 -24.69 -2.16 11.22
C LYS A 31 -23.75 -1.91 10.05
N GLU A 32 -23.60 -2.86 9.14
CA GLU A 32 -22.73 -2.75 7.95
C GLU A 32 -23.11 -1.54 7.09
N ASN A 33 -24.40 -1.29 6.87
CA ASN A 33 -24.87 -0.16 6.08
C ASN A 33 -24.64 1.18 6.80
N MET A 34 -24.87 1.20 8.12
CA MET A 34 -24.62 2.39 8.93
C MET A 34 -23.12 2.68 9.08
N GLY A 35 -22.31 1.64 9.22
CA GLY A 35 -20.85 1.72 9.23
C GLY A 35 -20.30 2.28 7.92
N LYS A 36 -20.75 1.76 6.77
CA LYS A 36 -20.38 2.31 5.45
C LYS A 36 -20.70 3.79 5.34
N THR A 37 -21.92 4.18 5.74
CA THR A 37 -22.39 5.57 5.70
C THR A 37 -21.55 6.46 6.62
N ALA A 38 -21.33 6.05 7.87
CA ALA A 38 -20.50 6.77 8.84
C ALA A 38 -19.07 6.95 8.33
N PHE A 39 -18.50 5.90 7.74
CA PHE A 39 -17.14 5.92 7.21
C PHE A 39 -17.01 6.92 6.06
N VAL A 40 -17.91 6.89 5.08
CA VAL A 40 -17.93 7.85 3.96
C VAL A 40 -18.01 9.28 4.48
N MET A 41 -18.90 9.55 5.44
CA MET A 41 -19.05 10.89 6.03
C MET A 41 -17.80 11.36 6.77
N LEU A 42 -17.19 10.48 7.58
CA LEU A 42 -15.98 10.80 8.34
C LEU A 42 -14.78 10.98 7.42
N LEU A 43 -14.65 10.15 6.37
CA LEU A 43 -13.57 10.26 5.40
C LEU A 43 -13.66 11.58 4.63
N ARG A 44 -14.85 11.91 4.10
CA ARG A 44 -15.10 13.18 3.41
C ARG A 44 -14.78 14.38 4.30
N ARG A 45 -15.19 14.34 5.57
CA ARG A 45 -14.86 15.37 6.55
C ARG A 45 -13.35 15.46 6.77
N SER A 46 -12.67 14.34 6.97
CA SER A 46 -11.22 14.29 7.20
C SER A 46 -10.40 14.85 6.03
N LEU A 47 -10.85 14.62 4.79
CA LEU A 47 -10.24 15.19 3.59
C LEU A 47 -10.36 16.71 3.52
N ARG A 48 -11.50 17.25 3.98
CA ARG A 48 -11.76 18.71 4.05
C ARG A 48 -10.97 19.37 5.19
N THR A 49 -11.04 18.84 6.40
CA THR A 49 -10.52 19.49 7.63
C THR A 49 -9.07 19.15 7.95
N LYS A 50 -8.62 17.94 7.60
CA LYS A 50 -7.25 17.42 7.82
C LYS A 50 -6.80 17.45 9.29
N THR A 51 -7.74 17.36 10.25
CA THR A 51 -7.43 17.41 11.70
C THR A 51 -7.20 16.01 12.29
N GLY A 52 -6.29 15.89 13.26
CA GLY A 52 -6.02 14.61 13.95
C GLY A 52 -7.24 14.02 14.67
N ALA A 53 -8.17 14.86 15.15
CA ALA A 53 -9.40 14.41 15.80
C ALA A 53 -10.33 13.66 14.83
N ASP A 54 -10.45 14.15 13.59
CA ASP A 54 -11.26 13.49 12.56
C ASP A 54 -10.62 12.14 12.14
N ILE A 55 -9.28 12.08 12.12
CA ILE A 55 -8.53 10.83 11.91
C ILE A 55 -8.86 9.81 13.01
N CYS A 56 -8.79 10.21 14.29
CA CYS A 56 -9.10 9.34 15.41
C CYS A 56 -10.55 8.85 15.41
N ARG A 57 -11.51 9.67 14.95
CA ARG A 57 -12.91 9.26 14.80
C ARG A 57 -13.08 8.24 13.66
N LEU A 58 -12.46 8.49 12.51
CA LEU A 58 -12.46 7.53 11.40
C LEU A 58 -11.86 6.17 11.83
N TRP A 59 -10.81 6.22 12.67
CA TRP A 59 -10.17 5.03 13.22
C TRP A 59 -11.12 4.13 14.03
N ARG A 60 -11.98 4.70 14.86
CA ARG A 60 -12.91 3.92 15.71
C ARG A 60 -13.83 3.02 14.90
N ILE A 61 -14.13 3.40 13.67
CA ILE A 61 -15.03 2.66 12.78
C ILE A 61 -14.33 2.05 11.56
N HIS A 62 -13.00 1.93 11.57
CA HIS A 62 -12.22 1.48 10.40
C HIS A 62 -12.64 0.11 9.86
N GLN A 63 -13.18 -0.76 10.71
CA GLN A 63 -13.69 -2.07 10.31
C GLN A 63 -14.88 -1.99 9.34
N ALA A 64 -15.62 -0.88 9.31
CA ALA A 64 -16.67 -0.66 8.31
C ALA A 64 -16.12 -0.69 6.87
N LEU A 65 -14.81 -0.47 6.70
CA LEU A 65 -14.16 -0.51 5.40
C LEU A 65 -14.13 -1.92 4.77
N TYR A 66 -14.23 -2.98 5.59
CA TYR A 66 -14.37 -4.36 5.09
C TYR A 66 -15.76 -4.67 4.56
N CYS A 67 -16.75 -3.84 4.86
CA CYS A 67 -18.12 -4.07 4.40
C CYS A 67 -18.31 -3.68 2.93
N PHE A 68 -17.41 -2.87 2.35
CA PHE A 68 -17.54 -2.38 0.96
C PHE A 68 -17.18 -3.47 -0.05
N ASP A 69 -17.99 -3.57 -1.11
CA ASP A 69 -17.63 -4.34 -2.29
C ASP A 69 -16.85 -3.45 -3.25
N TYR A 70 -15.52 -3.66 -3.31
CA TYR A 70 -14.62 -2.89 -4.17
C TYR A 70 -14.67 -3.31 -5.64
N HIS A 71 -15.46 -4.30 -6.02
CA HIS A 71 -15.70 -4.61 -7.43
C HIS A 71 -16.93 -3.89 -7.97
N SER A 72 -17.87 -3.51 -7.10
CA SER A 72 -19.05 -2.72 -7.46
C SER A 72 -18.72 -1.27 -7.82
N GLU A 73 -19.54 -0.73 -8.74
CA GLU A 73 -19.58 0.70 -9.10
C GLU A 73 -20.14 1.58 -7.97
N GLU A 74 -20.94 1.02 -7.07
CA GLU A 74 -21.47 1.75 -5.90
C GLU A 74 -20.34 2.21 -4.96
N SER A 75 -19.22 1.50 -4.98
CA SER A 75 -18.02 1.85 -4.21
C SER A 75 -17.11 2.85 -4.93
N ARG A 76 -17.52 3.42 -6.08
CA ARG A 76 -16.69 4.39 -6.82
C ARG A 76 -16.34 5.60 -5.96
N GLU A 77 -17.32 6.16 -5.25
CA GLU A 77 -17.09 7.32 -4.39
C GLU A 77 -16.03 7.06 -3.30
N ILE A 78 -16.14 5.91 -2.61
CA ILE A 78 -15.16 5.57 -1.57
C ILE A 78 -13.79 5.29 -2.18
N LYS A 79 -13.71 4.65 -3.35
CA LYS A 79 -12.47 4.45 -4.09
C LYS A 79 -11.82 5.78 -4.46
N ASP A 80 -12.61 6.73 -4.96
CA ASP A 80 -12.14 8.05 -5.35
C ASP A 80 -11.66 8.86 -4.15
N MET A 81 -12.39 8.86 -3.03
CA MET A 81 -11.94 9.53 -1.80
C MET A 81 -10.70 8.87 -1.19
N LEU A 82 -10.61 7.54 -1.21
CA LEU A 82 -9.40 6.84 -0.79
C LEU A 82 -8.24 7.20 -1.71
N LEU A 83 -8.46 7.22 -3.03
CA LEU A 83 -7.47 7.66 -4.02
C LEU A 83 -7.08 9.12 -3.81
N GLU A 84 -8.02 9.99 -3.47
CA GLU A 84 -7.76 11.38 -3.11
C GLU A 84 -6.91 11.45 -1.83
N CYS A 85 -7.18 10.60 -0.83
CA CYS A 85 -6.27 10.45 0.29
C CYS A 85 -4.87 10.06 -0.20
N PHE A 86 -4.76 9.13 -1.17
CA PHE A 86 -3.47 8.69 -1.75
C PHE A 86 -2.74 9.84 -2.44
N ILE A 87 -3.45 10.65 -3.22
CA ILE A 87 -2.87 11.75 -4.00
C ILE A 87 -2.53 12.94 -3.10
N ASN A 88 -3.46 13.34 -2.21
CA ASN A 88 -3.36 14.57 -1.43
C ASN A 88 -2.72 14.37 -0.04
N GLY A 89 -2.54 13.13 0.42
CA GLY A 89 -2.30 12.80 1.83
C GLY A 89 -0.94 12.17 2.16
N ARG A 90 0.16 12.92 2.01
CA ARG A 90 1.52 12.48 2.45
C ARG A 90 1.66 12.14 3.94
N ARG A 91 0.69 12.53 4.80
CA ARG A 91 0.68 12.24 6.25
C ARG A 91 -0.45 11.28 6.64
N PHE A 92 -1.68 11.53 6.19
CA PHE A 92 -2.88 10.78 6.56
C PHE A 92 -2.82 9.28 6.18
N LEU A 93 -2.29 8.94 5.00
CA LEU A 93 -2.14 7.53 4.62
C LEU A 93 -0.93 6.84 5.21
N SER A 94 0.20 7.55 5.36
CA SER A 94 1.32 7.01 6.11
C SER A 94 0.92 6.68 7.55
N SER A 95 -0.01 7.45 8.14
CA SER A 95 -0.64 7.08 9.40
C SER A 95 -1.62 5.91 9.24
N LEU A 96 -2.47 5.86 8.21
CA LEU A 96 -3.38 4.73 7.97
C LEU A 96 -2.66 3.36 7.95
N PHE A 97 -1.47 3.28 7.34
CA PHE A 97 -0.63 2.08 7.34
C PHE A 97 -0.11 1.68 8.73
N SER A 98 -0.03 2.61 9.69
CA SER A 98 0.39 2.29 11.06
C SER A 98 -0.77 1.87 11.96
N TRP A 99 -2.00 1.81 11.45
CA TRP A 99 -3.16 1.62 12.31
C TRP A 99 -3.52 0.15 12.61
N ASN A 100 -3.51 -0.75 11.61
CA ASN A 100 -3.72 -2.20 11.81
C ASN A 100 -3.28 -3.01 10.57
N ILE A 101 -2.74 -4.21 10.81
CA ILE A 101 -2.25 -5.13 9.77
C ILE A 101 -3.32 -5.48 8.72
N ASN A 102 -4.56 -5.76 9.14
CA ASN A 102 -5.66 -6.05 8.21
C ASN A 102 -5.98 -4.86 7.32
N PHE A 103 -5.78 -3.64 7.83
CA PHE A 103 -5.98 -2.41 7.07
C PHE A 103 -4.89 -2.20 6.02
N ILE A 104 -3.63 -2.53 6.37
CA ILE A 104 -2.49 -2.55 5.43
C ILE A 104 -2.79 -3.51 4.26
N LYS A 105 -3.22 -4.73 4.58
CA LYS A 105 -3.58 -5.75 3.58
C LYS A 105 -4.70 -5.29 2.66
N MET A 106 -5.75 -4.70 3.22
CA MET A 106 -6.90 -4.22 2.46
C MET A 106 -6.56 -2.98 1.62
N ILE A 107 -5.75 -2.04 2.11
CA ILE A 107 -5.22 -0.93 1.30
C ILE A 107 -4.44 -1.50 0.11
N HIS A 108 -3.52 -2.42 0.38
CA HIS A 108 -2.67 -2.99 -0.65
C HIS A 108 -3.47 -3.76 -1.70
N GLY A 109 -4.45 -4.56 -1.27
CA GLY A 109 -5.40 -5.22 -2.17
C GLY A 109 -6.18 -4.21 -3.04
N THR A 110 -6.64 -3.11 -2.45
CA THR A 110 -7.36 -2.04 -3.17
C THR A 110 -6.46 -1.38 -4.23
N ILE A 111 -5.23 -1.03 -3.86
CA ILE A 111 -4.25 -0.46 -4.80
C ILE A 111 -3.99 -1.42 -5.94
N LYS A 112 -3.72 -2.70 -5.65
CA LYS A 112 -3.45 -3.74 -6.66
C LYS A 112 -4.57 -3.85 -7.68
N ASN A 113 -5.82 -3.92 -7.21
CA ASN A 113 -6.99 -4.04 -8.05
C ASN A 113 -7.18 -2.82 -8.98
N GLN A 114 -6.67 -1.65 -8.58
CA GLN A 114 -6.79 -0.41 -9.34
C GLN A 114 -5.59 -0.11 -10.23
N LEU A 115 -4.44 -0.79 -10.05
CA LEU A 115 -3.18 -0.45 -10.75
C LEU A 115 -3.36 -0.25 -12.25
N GLN A 116 -4.11 -1.14 -12.92
CA GLN A 116 -4.35 -1.04 -14.37
C GLN A 116 -4.97 0.30 -14.78
N GLY A 117 -5.92 0.82 -14.01
CA GLY A 117 -6.63 2.07 -14.29
C GLY A 117 -5.84 3.33 -13.93
N LEU A 118 -4.82 3.22 -13.06
CA LEU A 118 -4.06 4.37 -12.59
C LEU A 118 -2.98 4.81 -13.59
N PRO A 119 -2.70 6.11 -13.73
CA PRO A 119 -1.62 6.58 -14.60
C PRO A 119 -0.24 6.20 -14.05
N LYS A 120 0.74 5.98 -14.93
CA LYS A 120 2.11 5.61 -14.53
C LYS A 120 2.78 6.66 -13.65
N SER A 121 2.45 7.94 -13.83
CA SER A 121 2.95 9.05 -13.00
C SER A 121 2.62 8.87 -11.52
N LEU A 122 1.46 8.28 -11.20
CA LEU A 122 1.01 8.05 -9.83
C LEU A 122 1.79 6.94 -9.13
N MET A 123 2.49 6.06 -9.86
CA MET A 123 3.23 4.93 -9.26
C MET A 123 4.35 5.39 -8.34
N VAL A 124 4.98 6.53 -8.65
CA VAL A 124 6.02 7.13 -7.80
C VAL A 124 5.42 7.55 -6.46
N HIS A 125 4.22 8.16 -6.48
CA HIS A 125 3.53 8.56 -5.26
C HIS A 125 3.06 7.35 -4.43
N ILE A 126 2.56 6.31 -5.09
CA ILE A 126 2.19 5.05 -4.42
C ILE A 126 3.42 4.46 -3.72
N ALA A 127 4.55 4.35 -4.43
CA ALA A 127 5.78 3.83 -3.86
C ALA A 127 6.27 4.69 -2.67
N GLU A 128 6.20 6.02 -2.79
CA GLU A 128 6.54 6.93 -1.71
C GLU A 128 5.67 6.72 -0.46
N ILE A 129 4.38 6.39 -0.62
CA ILE A 129 3.48 6.11 0.50
C ILE A 129 3.89 4.84 1.23
N TYR A 130 4.13 3.74 0.50
CA TYR A 130 4.64 2.51 1.09
C TYR A 130 5.98 2.73 1.79
N PHE A 131 6.88 3.46 1.15
CA PHE A 131 8.20 3.76 1.71
C PHE A 131 8.11 4.58 3.01
N ARG A 132 7.28 5.63 3.03
CA ARG A 132 7.06 6.47 4.23
C ARG A 132 6.38 5.69 5.34
N ALA A 133 5.45 4.79 5.00
CA ALA A 133 4.79 3.91 5.95
C ALA A 133 5.78 2.92 6.58
N TRP A 134 6.54 2.21 5.76
CA TRP A 134 7.59 1.28 6.18
C TRP A 134 8.61 1.97 7.09
N LYS A 135 9.12 3.15 6.70
CA LYS A 135 10.13 3.87 7.48
C LYS A 135 9.67 4.28 8.89
N LYS A 136 8.36 4.44 9.10
CA LYS A 136 7.78 4.80 10.40
C LYS A 136 7.31 3.58 11.20
N ALA A 137 7.21 2.42 10.56
CA ALA A 137 6.69 1.22 11.17
C ALA A 137 7.74 0.52 12.01
N SER A 138 7.28 -0.28 12.96
CA SER A 138 8.12 -1.19 13.75
C SER A 138 7.34 -2.46 14.09
N GLY A 139 8.06 -3.51 14.50
CA GLY A 139 7.48 -4.81 14.85
C GLY A 139 6.56 -5.38 13.77
N LYS A 140 5.41 -5.92 14.18
CA LYS A 140 4.45 -6.61 13.29
C LYS A 140 3.89 -5.75 12.16
N ILE A 141 3.82 -4.43 12.34
CA ILE A 141 3.35 -3.52 11.27
C ILE A 141 4.41 -3.41 10.18
N MET A 142 5.69 -3.30 10.55
CA MET A 142 6.79 -3.27 9.59
C MET A 142 6.85 -4.58 8.81
N GLU A 143 6.75 -5.72 9.51
CA GLU A 143 6.69 -7.05 8.89
C GLU A 143 5.52 -7.19 7.92
N ALA A 144 4.35 -6.65 8.24
CA ALA A 144 3.20 -6.68 7.34
C ALA A 144 3.44 -5.83 6.07
N ILE A 145 4.00 -4.63 6.20
CA ILE A 145 4.32 -3.79 5.04
C ILE A 145 5.37 -4.47 4.15
N GLU A 146 6.37 -5.08 4.76
CA GLU A 146 7.44 -5.77 4.05
C GLU A 146 6.92 -7.03 3.32
N ASN A 147 6.27 -7.95 4.04
CA ASN A 147 5.92 -9.26 3.52
C ASN A 147 4.59 -9.24 2.74
N ASP A 148 3.59 -8.51 3.23
CA ASP A 148 2.25 -8.51 2.60
C ASP A 148 2.11 -7.45 1.50
N CYS A 149 3.04 -6.50 1.37
CA CYS A 149 2.95 -5.43 0.37
C CYS A 149 4.18 -5.32 -0.54
N ILE A 150 5.35 -5.01 0.03
CA ILE A 150 6.56 -4.77 -0.78
C ILE A 150 6.99 -6.05 -1.48
N GLN A 151 7.05 -7.16 -0.75
CA GLN A 151 7.42 -8.46 -1.31
C GLN A 151 6.37 -8.99 -2.31
N ASP A 152 5.09 -8.68 -2.13
CA ASP A 152 4.07 -9.00 -3.13
C ASP A 152 4.32 -8.24 -4.46
N PHE A 153 4.68 -6.94 -4.41
CA PHE A 153 5.12 -6.24 -5.62
C PHE A 153 6.37 -6.87 -6.24
N MET A 154 7.35 -7.30 -5.45
CA MET A 154 8.55 -7.98 -5.95
C MET A 154 8.18 -9.30 -6.65
N TYR A 155 7.27 -10.08 -6.05
CA TYR A 155 6.78 -11.32 -6.62
C TYR A 155 6.11 -11.08 -7.98
N HIS A 156 5.18 -10.11 -8.06
CA HIS A 156 4.51 -9.77 -9.31
C HIS A 156 5.46 -9.13 -10.34
N GLY A 157 6.48 -8.40 -9.89
CA GLY A 157 7.52 -7.86 -10.76
C GLY A 157 8.29 -8.96 -11.50
N VAL A 158 8.47 -10.11 -10.88
CA VAL A 158 9.10 -11.29 -11.48
C VAL A 158 8.10 -12.11 -12.32
N HIS A 159 6.88 -12.32 -11.83
CA HIS A 159 5.97 -13.32 -12.40
C HIS A 159 4.90 -12.78 -13.35
N LEU A 160 4.62 -11.47 -13.38
CA LEU A 160 3.62 -10.93 -14.30
C LEU A 160 4.09 -11.06 -15.76
N PRO A 161 3.20 -11.48 -16.69
CA PRO A 161 3.48 -11.40 -18.11
C PRO A 161 3.78 -9.95 -18.52
N ARG A 162 4.77 -9.71 -19.36
CA ARG A 162 5.18 -8.39 -19.86
C ARG A 162 4.07 -7.70 -20.63
N ARG A 163 3.19 -8.47 -21.28
CA ARG A 163 1.98 -7.97 -21.94
C ARG A 163 0.93 -7.42 -20.97
N SER A 164 1.04 -7.72 -19.67
CA SER A 164 0.12 -7.20 -18.66
C SER A 164 0.25 -5.68 -18.58
N PRO A 165 -0.87 -4.93 -18.62
CA PRO A 165 -0.83 -3.49 -18.43
C PRO A 165 -0.34 -3.09 -17.03
N VAL A 166 -0.36 -4.02 -16.07
CA VAL A 166 0.07 -3.80 -14.68
C VAL A 166 1.59 -3.98 -14.52
N HIS A 167 2.24 -4.81 -15.34
CA HIS A 167 3.69 -5.07 -15.26
C HIS A 167 4.57 -3.80 -15.23
N PRO A 168 4.45 -2.85 -16.16
CA PRO A 168 5.28 -1.63 -16.13
C PRO A 168 5.01 -0.73 -14.91
N ARG A 169 3.83 -0.85 -14.29
CA ARG A 169 3.46 -0.07 -13.10
C ARG A 169 4.09 -0.65 -11.84
N VAL A 170 4.04 -1.97 -11.68
CA VAL A 170 4.74 -2.69 -10.61
C VAL A 170 6.24 -2.41 -10.66
N ARG A 171 6.85 -2.48 -11.85
CA ARG A 171 8.27 -2.12 -12.01
C ARG A 171 8.56 -0.67 -11.63
N LYS A 172 7.67 0.27 -11.98
CA LYS A 172 7.84 1.67 -11.56
C LYS A 172 7.79 1.83 -10.05
N VAL A 173 6.91 1.10 -9.36
CA VAL A 173 6.86 1.08 -7.89
C VAL A 173 8.18 0.54 -7.31
N LEU A 174 8.66 -0.61 -7.80
CA LEU A 174 9.90 -1.23 -7.31
C LEU A 174 11.13 -0.36 -7.56
N SER A 175 11.21 0.28 -8.74
CA SER A 175 12.32 1.17 -9.08
C SER A 175 12.52 2.26 -8.02
N TYR A 176 11.44 2.78 -7.43
CA TYR A 176 11.54 3.78 -6.38
C TYR A 176 12.35 3.27 -5.17
N PHE A 177 12.08 2.04 -4.71
CA PHE A 177 12.80 1.45 -3.58
C PHE A 177 14.28 1.22 -3.91
N HIS A 178 14.58 0.77 -5.14
CA HIS A 178 15.96 0.61 -5.59
C HIS A 178 16.74 1.94 -5.57
N HIS A 179 16.12 3.04 -6.01
CA HIS A 179 16.74 4.37 -5.95
C HIS A 179 16.90 4.90 -4.52
N GLN A 180 16.12 4.42 -3.54
CA GLN A 180 16.29 4.81 -2.14
C GLN A 180 17.45 4.08 -1.44
N LYS A 181 17.99 3.02 -2.05
CA LYS A 181 19.06 2.17 -1.49
C LYS A 181 20.27 2.98 -1.03
N GLU A 182 20.70 3.95 -1.83
CA GLU A 182 21.91 4.75 -1.58
C GLU A 182 21.68 5.90 -0.58
N VAL A 183 20.42 6.32 -0.41
CA VAL A 183 20.09 7.58 0.29
C VAL A 183 19.58 7.32 1.71
N ARG A 184 19.06 6.12 2.00
CA ARG A 184 18.29 5.86 3.22
C ARG A 184 18.76 4.58 3.92
N GLN A 185 19.08 4.70 5.21
CA GLN A 185 19.43 3.56 6.07
C GLN A 185 18.30 2.53 6.15
N GLY A 186 18.69 1.25 6.26
CA GLY A 186 17.78 0.09 6.38
C GLY A 186 17.17 -0.40 5.07
N VAL A 187 17.27 0.36 3.97
CA VAL A 187 16.69 -0.05 2.68
C VAL A 187 17.44 -1.25 2.11
N GLU A 188 18.77 -1.26 2.17
CA GLU A 188 19.59 -2.40 1.72
C GLU A 188 19.20 -3.70 2.45
N GLU A 189 19.03 -3.63 3.77
CA GLU A 189 18.60 -4.78 4.58
C GLU A 189 17.23 -5.32 4.17
N MET A 190 16.26 -4.42 4.01
CA MET A 190 14.92 -4.77 3.60
C MET A 190 14.94 -5.40 2.19
N LEU A 191 15.65 -4.81 1.24
CA LEU A 191 15.79 -5.35 -0.12
C LEU A 191 16.44 -6.74 -0.11
N TYR A 192 17.52 -6.91 0.66
CA TYR A 192 18.20 -8.21 0.80
C TYR A 192 17.24 -9.28 1.33
N LYS A 193 16.55 -9.00 2.44
CA LYS A 193 15.60 -9.95 3.05
C LYS A 193 14.46 -10.31 2.11
N LEU A 194 13.86 -9.32 1.45
CA LEU A 194 12.65 -9.53 0.66
C LEU A 194 12.92 -10.15 -0.71
N TYR A 195 14.07 -9.86 -1.34
CA TYR A 195 14.43 -10.49 -2.60
C TYR A 195 14.96 -11.92 -2.45
N LYS A 196 15.56 -12.27 -1.31
CA LYS A 196 16.16 -13.59 -1.07
C LYS A 196 15.29 -14.80 -1.52
N PRO A 197 13.98 -14.88 -1.20
CA PRO A 197 13.15 -16.00 -1.64
C PRO A 197 12.63 -15.90 -3.08
N ILE A 198 12.79 -14.75 -3.76
CA ILE A 198 12.15 -14.47 -5.05
C ILE A 198 13.17 -14.41 -6.19
N LEU A 199 14.20 -13.57 -6.05
CA LEU A 199 15.04 -13.17 -7.17
C LEU A 199 15.87 -14.34 -7.71
N TRP A 200 16.55 -15.06 -6.82
CA TRP A 200 17.40 -16.21 -7.18
C TRP A 200 16.59 -17.36 -7.79
N ARG A 201 15.36 -17.57 -7.31
CA ARG A 201 14.43 -18.55 -7.91
C ARG A 201 13.95 -18.10 -9.28
N GLY A 202 13.68 -16.80 -9.44
CA GLY A 202 13.27 -16.19 -10.70
C GLY A 202 14.35 -16.32 -11.77
N LEU A 203 15.62 -16.04 -11.44
CA LEU A 203 16.77 -16.19 -12.33
C LEU A 203 16.94 -17.63 -12.84
N LYS A 204 16.63 -18.61 -12.00
CA LYS A 204 16.74 -20.06 -12.30
C LYS A 204 15.42 -20.68 -12.81
N ALA A 205 14.39 -19.87 -13.06
CA ALA A 205 13.07 -20.38 -13.45
C ALA A 205 13.09 -21.04 -14.84
N ARG A 206 12.24 -22.05 -15.07
CA ARG A 206 12.10 -22.67 -16.42
C ARG A 206 11.47 -21.72 -17.44
N ASN A 207 10.59 -20.84 -17.01
CA ASN A 207 9.92 -19.86 -17.86
C ASN A 207 10.90 -18.71 -18.23
N SER A 208 11.10 -18.48 -19.53
CA SER A 208 12.03 -17.46 -20.04
C SER A 208 11.63 -16.03 -19.70
N GLU A 209 10.34 -15.73 -19.64
CA GLU A 209 9.82 -14.41 -19.28
C GLU A 209 10.07 -14.11 -17.80
N VAL A 210 9.83 -15.10 -16.93
CA VAL A 210 10.14 -15.00 -15.49
C VAL A 210 11.63 -14.77 -15.27
N ARG A 211 12.51 -15.52 -15.97
CA ARG A 211 13.97 -15.30 -15.91
C ARG A 211 14.34 -13.90 -16.35
N SER A 212 13.80 -13.45 -17.49
CA SER A 212 14.14 -12.14 -18.04
C SER A 212 13.62 -10.99 -17.17
N ASN A 213 12.46 -11.14 -16.51
CA ASN A 213 11.95 -10.18 -15.53
C ASN A 213 12.81 -10.14 -14.26
N ALA A 214 13.20 -11.31 -13.75
CA ALA A 214 14.09 -11.42 -12.60
C ALA A 214 15.47 -10.79 -12.86
N ALA A 215 16.08 -11.08 -14.02
CA ALA A 215 17.35 -10.47 -14.43
C ALA A 215 17.27 -8.94 -14.48
N LEU A 216 16.17 -8.41 -15.00
CA LEU A 216 15.99 -6.97 -15.10
C LEU A 216 15.82 -6.29 -13.73
N LEU A 217 15.04 -6.88 -12.83
CA LEU A 217 14.93 -6.41 -11.45
C LEU A 217 16.25 -6.57 -10.68
N PHE A 218 17.02 -7.62 -10.99
CA PHE A 218 18.31 -7.85 -10.37
C PHE A 218 19.30 -6.76 -10.75
N VAL A 219 19.43 -6.44 -12.04
CA VAL A 219 20.27 -5.33 -12.53
C VAL A 219 19.87 -4.00 -11.88
N GLU A 220 18.57 -3.73 -11.73
CA GLU A 220 18.08 -2.51 -11.05
C GLU A 220 18.38 -2.49 -9.55
N ALA A 221 18.40 -3.65 -8.89
CA ALA A 221 18.66 -3.77 -7.46
C ALA A 221 20.16 -3.86 -7.11
N PHE A 222 21.00 -4.28 -8.06
CA PHE A 222 22.39 -4.64 -7.85
C PHE A 222 23.23 -3.44 -7.33
N PRO A 223 24.22 -3.67 -6.44
CA PRO A 223 24.39 -4.88 -5.63
C PRO A 223 23.35 -4.94 -4.50
N ILE A 224 22.88 -6.14 -4.15
CA ILE A 224 22.01 -6.34 -2.99
C ILE A 224 22.87 -6.63 -1.77
N ARG A 225 22.98 -5.69 -0.84
CA ARG A 225 23.92 -5.76 0.28
C ARG A 225 23.26 -6.26 1.58
N HIS A 226 24.01 -7.06 2.34
CA HIS A 226 23.65 -7.46 3.70
C HIS A 226 24.32 -6.52 4.73
N PRO A 227 23.58 -5.76 5.55
CA PRO A 227 24.18 -4.75 6.44
C PRO A 227 25.09 -5.35 7.53
N GLY A 228 24.88 -6.62 7.89
CA GLY A 228 25.69 -7.32 8.89
C GLY A 228 26.98 -7.96 8.37
N PHE A 229 27.30 -7.85 7.08
CA PHE A 229 28.55 -8.41 6.54
C PHE A 229 29.69 -7.41 6.69
N ASN A 230 30.88 -7.91 7.02
CA ASN A 230 32.10 -7.12 6.93
C ASN A 230 32.51 -6.92 5.46
N ALA A 231 33.52 -6.08 5.20
CA ALA A 231 33.93 -5.75 3.83
C ALA A 231 34.31 -6.99 2.99
N ILE A 232 35.00 -7.96 3.58
CA ILE A 232 35.45 -9.18 2.89
C ILE A 232 34.27 -10.09 2.55
N GLU A 233 33.36 -10.27 3.51
CA GLU A 233 32.12 -11.02 3.31
C GLU A 233 31.23 -10.37 2.25
N MET A 234 31.16 -9.03 2.26
CA MET A 234 30.42 -8.26 1.27
C MET A 234 30.99 -8.44 -0.13
N ASP A 235 32.31 -8.35 -0.28
CA ASP A 235 32.97 -8.53 -1.57
C ASP A 235 32.76 -9.96 -2.11
N SER A 236 32.85 -10.97 -1.24
CA SER A 236 32.55 -12.36 -1.61
C SER A 236 31.09 -12.54 -2.05
N GLU A 237 30.14 -11.90 -1.37
CA GLU A 237 28.71 -12.00 -1.70
C GLU A 237 28.39 -11.26 -3.01
N ILE A 238 28.99 -10.09 -3.23
CA ILE A 238 28.87 -9.35 -4.49
C ILE A 238 29.46 -10.17 -5.64
N GLN A 239 30.58 -10.87 -5.44
CA GLN A 239 31.16 -11.74 -6.45
C GLN A 239 30.20 -12.89 -6.84
N LYS A 240 29.57 -13.55 -5.86
CA LYS A 240 28.55 -14.58 -6.13
C LYS A 240 27.34 -14.02 -6.88
N GLN A 241 26.92 -12.80 -6.54
CA GLN A 241 25.85 -12.11 -7.28
C GLN A 241 26.26 -11.83 -8.72
N PHE A 242 27.51 -11.43 -8.95
CA PHE A 242 28.04 -11.18 -10.29
C PHE A 242 28.08 -12.45 -11.15
N GLU A 243 28.35 -13.62 -10.56
CA GLU A 243 28.30 -14.92 -11.25
C GLU A 243 26.88 -15.34 -11.69
N GLU A 244 25.83 -14.70 -11.17
CA GLU A 244 24.44 -14.92 -11.56
C GLU A 244 23.95 -13.95 -12.67
N LEU A 245 24.77 -12.94 -13.06
CA LEU A 245 24.51 -12.01 -14.18
C LEU A 245 24.99 -12.60 -15.52
#